data_AF-A0A840R0Z5-F1
#
_entry.id   AF-A0A840R0Z5-F1
#
_cell.length_a   1.000
_cell.length_b   1.000
_cell.length_c   1.000
_cell.angle_alpha   90.00
_cell.angle_beta   90.00
_cell.angle_gamma   90.00
#
_symmetry.space_group_name_H-M   'P 1'
#
loop_
_entity.id
_entity.type
_entity.pdbx_description
1 polymer ?
#
loop_
_entity_poly.entity_id
_entity_poly.type
_entity_poly.pdbx_seq_one_letter_code
_entity_poly.pdbx_strand_id
1 'polypeptide(L)'
;MQSMRSYLLRESFVSGLSNAVINGGFAWYLSAGRDRLPILGGNGVLADFIATAVILVFVLSLIVLPLQQKHALKKVRVGAEPPLIFLKLFSHIAIRRNALKALMLAIYAGVISLPVLFMMFLALDVDGLSRIQYVLSKSLFTGLLAGLVVMPIVYMALYPLRKQSVISAEEL
;
A
#
# COMPACT_ATOMS: atom_id res chain seq x y z
N MET A 1 -13.62 15.22 18.92
CA MET A 1 -12.60 14.14 18.88
C MET A 1 -12.82 13.35 17.60
N GLN A 2 -11.82 13.23 16.71
CA GLN A 2 -11.97 12.39 15.52
C GLN A 2 -11.98 10.91 15.91
N SER A 3 -12.91 10.13 15.35
CA SER A 3 -12.92 8.68 15.53
C SER A 3 -11.73 8.07 14.80
N MET A 4 -11.16 6.99 15.34
CA MET A 4 -10.05 6.27 14.70
C MET A 4 -10.35 5.89 13.25
N ARG A 5 -11.60 5.50 12.97
CA ARG A 5 -12.07 5.21 11.62
C ARG A 5 -11.98 6.42 10.69
N SER A 6 -12.43 7.60 11.15
CA SER A 6 -12.32 8.84 10.36
C SER A 6 -10.86 9.25 10.10
N TYR A 7 -9.97 9.00 11.06
CA TYR A 7 -8.53 9.22 10.89
C TYR A 7 -7.94 8.29 9.83
N LEU A 8 -8.20 6.98 9.94
CA LEU A 8 -7.71 5.99 8.98
C LEU A 8 -8.24 6.24 7.56
N LEU A 9 -9.53 6.56 7.42
CA LEU A 9 -10.12 6.89 6.13
C LEU A 9 -9.49 8.13 5.51
N ARG A 10 -9.23 9.16 6.31
CA ARG A 10 -8.54 10.37 5.85
C ARG A 10 -7.11 10.06 5.40
N GLU A 11 -6.36 9.29 6.18
CA GLU A 11 -4.98 8.92 5.85
C GLU A 11 -4.92 8.08 4.58
N SER A 12 -5.80 7.08 4.45
CA SER A 12 -5.97 6.27 3.24
C SER A 12 -6.32 7.14 2.02
N PHE A 13 -7.27 8.07 2.17
CA PHE A 13 -7.69 8.93 1.07
C PHE A 13 -6.58 9.88 0.62
N VAL A 14 -5.91 10.56 1.57
CA VAL A 14 -4.79 11.47 1.26
C VAL A 14 -3.66 10.69 0.60
N SER A 15 -3.26 9.54 1.15
CA SER A 15 -2.21 8.70 0.57
C SER A 15 -2.57 8.22 -0.83
N GLY A 16 -3.81 7.75 -1.04
CA GLY A 16 -4.30 7.32 -2.34
C GLY A 16 -4.30 8.44 -3.37
N LEU A 17 -4.88 9.59 -3.03
CA LEU A 17 -4.97 10.73 -3.94
C LEU A 17 -3.58 11.26 -4.32
N SER A 18 -2.69 11.44 -3.34
CA SER A 18 -1.31 11.88 -3.62
C SER A 18 -0.56 10.90 -4.51
N ASN A 19 -0.66 9.59 -4.26
CA ASN A 19 0.03 8.59 -5.08
C ASN A 19 -0.56 8.43 -6.48
N ALA A 20 -1.87 8.63 -6.65
CA ALA A 20 -2.50 8.67 -7.96
C ALA A 20 -1.94 9.83 -8.80
N VAL A 21 -1.92 11.04 -8.23
CA VAL A 21 -1.45 12.24 -8.93
C VAL A 21 0.04 12.15 -9.26
N ILE A 22 0.87 11.75 -8.28
CA ILE A 22 2.33 11.67 -8.47
C ILE A 22 2.69 10.61 -9.51
N ASN A 23 2.18 9.38 -9.38
CA ASN A 23 2.51 8.31 -10.33
C ASN A 23 1.85 8.53 -11.69
N GLY A 24 0.69 9.18 -11.74
CA GLY A 24 0.09 9.64 -12.99
C GLY A 24 0.96 10.67 -13.72
N GLY A 25 1.51 11.64 -12.97
CA GLY A 25 2.48 12.59 -13.50
C GLY A 25 3.74 11.92 -14.05
N PHE A 26 4.33 10.98 -13.28
CA PHE A 26 5.46 10.18 -13.76
C PHE A 26 5.11 9.34 -14.98
N ALA A 27 3.93 8.70 -14.99
CA ALA A 27 3.47 7.92 -16.13
C ALA A 27 3.33 8.80 -17.38
N TRP A 28 2.78 10.02 -17.24
CA TRP A 28 2.63 10.97 -18.34
C TRP A 28 3.98 11.41 -18.89
N TYR A 29 4.93 11.71 -18.00
CA TYR A 29 6.28 12.11 -18.38
C TYR A 29 7.04 10.98 -19.07
N LEU A 30 7.06 9.76 -18.50
CA LEU A 30 7.82 8.61 -19.00
C LEU A 30 7.24 8.02 -20.30
N SER A 31 5.95 8.25 -20.56
CA SER A 31 5.29 7.84 -21.80
C SER A 31 5.36 8.89 -22.92
N ALA A 32 6.02 10.03 -22.69
CA ALA A 32 6.16 11.07 -23.71
C ALA A 32 6.85 10.51 -24.96
N GLY A 33 6.27 10.81 -26.14
CA GLY A 33 6.80 10.36 -27.43
C GLY A 33 6.58 8.87 -27.74
N ARG A 34 5.79 8.14 -26.92
CA ARG A 34 5.42 6.75 -27.19
C ARG A 34 3.97 6.64 -27.62
N ASP A 35 3.72 6.16 -28.83
CA ASP A 35 2.36 5.99 -29.36
C ASP A 35 1.63 4.81 -28.71
N ARG A 36 2.35 3.69 -28.52
CA ARG A 36 1.87 2.51 -27.80
C ARG A 36 2.94 1.96 -26.88
N LEU A 37 2.50 1.51 -25.71
CA LEU A 37 3.32 0.88 -24.69
C LEU A 37 3.00 -0.63 -24.64
N PRO A 38 3.97 -1.51 -24.93
CA PRO A 38 3.73 -2.95 -24.92
C PRO A 38 3.43 -3.45 -23.51
N ILE A 39 2.50 -4.39 -23.36
CA ILE A 39 2.13 -4.94 -22.04
C ILE A 39 3.24 -5.86 -21.50
N LEU A 40 3.71 -6.78 -22.34
CA LEU A 40 4.77 -7.76 -22.04
C LEU A 40 6.10 -7.34 -22.70
N GLY A 41 7.22 -7.83 -22.15
CA GLY A 41 8.58 -7.54 -22.62
C GLY A 41 9.45 -6.83 -21.58
N GLY A 42 10.75 -6.68 -21.87
CA GLY A 42 11.75 -6.17 -20.91
C GLY A 42 11.51 -4.73 -20.41
N ASN A 43 10.79 -3.92 -21.19
CA ASN A 43 10.31 -2.58 -20.81
C ASN A 43 8.78 -2.51 -20.82
N GLY A 44 8.12 -3.64 -20.57
CA GLY A 44 6.66 -3.77 -20.64
C GLY A 44 5.95 -3.08 -19.48
N VAL A 45 4.72 -2.64 -19.74
CA VAL A 45 3.85 -1.99 -18.76
C VAL A 45 3.61 -2.88 -17.54
N LEU A 46 3.47 -4.20 -17.73
CA LEU A 46 3.22 -5.13 -16.61
C LEU A 46 4.36 -5.10 -15.58
N ALA A 47 5.61 -5.18 -16.04
CA ALA A 47 6.78 -5.14 -15.17
C ALA A 47 6.87 -3.81 -14.41
N ASP A 48 6.58 -2.71 -15.10
CA ASP A 48 6.54 -1.38 -14.52
C ASP A 48 5.47 -1.22 -13.43
N PHE A 49 4.26 -1.75 -13.62
CA PHE A 49 3.23 -1.75 -12.58
C PHE A 49 3.60 -2.60 -11.37
N ILE A 50 4.17 -3.80 -11.58
CA ILE A 50 4.61 -4.67 -10.48
C ILE A 50 5.74 -4.00 -9.68
N ALA A 51 6.74 -3.46 -10.38
CA ALA A 51 7.84 -2.74 -9.75
C ALA A 51 7.31 -1.54 -8.95
N THR A 52 6.38 -0.78 -9.52
CA THR A 52 5.71 0.33 -8.84
C THR A 52 5.01 -0.15 -7.58
N ALA A 53 4.25 -1.25 -7.63
CA ALA A 53 3.54 -1.79 -6.48
C ALA A 53 4.48 -2.16 -5.32
N VAL A 54 5.56 -2.87 -5.65
CA VAL A 54 6.57 -3.30 -4.68
C VAL A 54 7.27 -2.08 -4.07
N ILE A 55 7.79 -1.17 -4.90
CA ILE A 55 8.54 0.01 -4.43
C ILE A 55 7.64 0.92 -3.61
N LEU A 56 6.42 1.20 -4.10
CA LEU A 56 5.46 2.07 -3.42
C LEU A 56 5.14 1.54 -2.02
N VAL A 57 4.77 0.26 -1.91
CA VAL A 57 4.40 -0.33 -0.63
C VAL A 57 5.60 -0.46 0.30
N PHE A 58 6.78 -0.76 -0.23
CA PHE A 58 8.01 -0.81 0.55
C PHE A 58 8.31 0.55 1.19
N VAL A 59 8.38 1.61 0.38
CA VAL A 59 8.68 2.97 0.84
C VAL A 59 7.59 3.47 1.79
N LEU A 60 6.32 3.30 1.45
CA LEU A 60 5.20 3.71 2.31
C LEU A 60 5.26 2.99 3.67
N SER A 61 5.57 1.70 3.69
CA SER A 61 5.69 0.93 4.93
C SER A 61 6.86 1.39 5.78
N LEU A 62 8.03 1.68 5.18
CA LEU A 62 9.19 2.19 5.90
C LEU A 62 8.93 3.54 6.58
N ILE A 63 8.06 4.37 6.00
CA ILE A 63 7.70 5.69 6.54
C ILE A 63 6.59 5.56 7.59
N VAL A 64 5.48 4.91 7.24
CA VAL A 64 4.26 4.92 8.07
C VAL A 64 4.43 4.07 9.33
N LEU A 65 5.11 2.90 9.26
CA LEU A 65 5.31 2.04 10.44
C LEU A 65 5.96 2.79 11.63
N PRO A 66 7.16 3.39 11.50
CA PRO A 66 7.80 4.07 12.62
C PRO A 66 7.06 5.34 13.03
N LEU A 67 6.43 6.06 12.09
CA LEU A 67 5.68 7.28 12.39
C LEU A 67 4.47 6.98 13.28
N GLN A 68 3.72 5.92 12.95
CA GLN A 68 2.56 5.50 13.73
C GLN A 68 2.95 4.94 15.10
N GLN A 69 4.05 4.18 15.19
CA GLN A 69 4.59 3.72 16.48
C GLN A 69 4.95 4.90 17.39
N LYS A 70 5.63 5.92 16.86
CA LYS A 70 5.96 7.15 17.63
C LYS A 70 4.71 7.91 18.08
N HIS A 71 3.69 8.01 17.22
CA HIS A 71 2.42 8.65 17.58
C HIS A 71 1.66 7.90 18.67
N ALA A 72 1.67 6.58 18.61
CA ALA A 72 1.02 5.71 19.58
C ALA A 72 1.67 5.79 20.96
N LEU A 73 3.00 5.83 21.03
CA LEU A 73 3.73 6.00 22.31
C LEU A 73 3.39 7.32 23.00
N LYS A 74 3.08 8.38 22.23
CA LYS A 74 2.69 9.70 22.77
C LYS A 74 1.22 9.78 23.16
N LYS A 75 0.36 8.87 22.67
CA LYS A 75 -1.09 8.88 22.90
C LYS A 75 -1.50 7.56 23.55
N VAL A 76 -1.68 7.59 24.88
CA VAL A 76 -1.94 6.45 25.80
C VAL A 76 -3.13 5.54 25.40
N ARG A 77 -3.94 5.89 24.41
CA ARG A 77 -5.06 5.04 23.95
C ARG A 77 -5.12 4.96 22.45
N VAL A 78 -4.44 3.97 21.87
CA VAL A 78 -4.67 3.61 20.47
C VAL A 78 -5.72 2.50 20.39
N GLY A 79 -6.98 2.92 20.40
CA GLY A 79 -8.17 2.06 20.34
C GLY A 79 -8.55 1.57 18.94
N ALA A 80 -7.58 1.31 18.05
CA ALA A 80 -7.87 0.70 16.75
C ALA A 80 -7.82 -0.83 16.90
N GLU A 81 -8.96 -1.49 17.05
CA GLU A 81 -8.99 -2.96 16.96
C GLU A 81 -8.72 -3.40 15.53
N PRO A 82 -7.68 -4.23 15.30
CA PRO A 82 -7.46 -4.78 13.97
C PRO A 82 -8.63 -5.70 13.62
N PRO A 83 -9.16 -5.63 12.39
CA PRO A 83 -10.21 -6.54 11.96
C PRO A 83 -9.71 -8.00 11.99
N LEU A 84 -10.61 -8.96 12.21
CA LEU A 84 -10.26 -10.39 12.30
C LEU A 84 -9.46 -10.91 11.09
N ILE A 85 -9.80 -10.43 9.90
CA ILE A 85 -9.09 -10.73 8.65
C ILE A 85 -7.61 -10.32 8.76
N PHE A 86 -7.33 -9.15 9.34
CA PHE A 86 -5.96 -8.70 9.55
C PHE A 86 -5.19 -9.64 10.48
N LEU A 87 -5.81 -10.07 11.59
CA LEU A 87 -5.15 -11.00 12.52
C LEU A 87 -4.81 -12.34 11.84
N LYS A 88 -5.70 -12.87 10.98
CA LYS A 88 -5.46 -14.11 10.25
C LYS A 88 -4.34 -13.98 9.21
N LEU A 89 -4.33 -12.90 8.44
CA LEU A 89 -3.39 -12.72 7.33
C LEU A 89 -2.03 -12.15 7.74
N PHE A 90 -1.97 -11.34 8.81
CA PHE A 90 -0.83 -10.46 9.04
C PHE A 90 -0.21 -10.57 10.44
N SER A 91 -0.77 -11.37 11.34
CA SER A 91 -0.23 -11.55 12.71
C SER A 91 1.22 -12.07 12.72
N HIS A 92 1.58 -12.98 11.82
CA HIS A 92 2.93 -13.53 11.71
C HIS A 92 3.97 -12.48 11.24
N ILE A 93 3.53 -11.46 10.50
CA ILE A 93 4.36 -10.33 10.05
C ILE A 93 4.48 -9.30 11.16
N ALA A 94 3.39 -9.07 11.90
CA ALA A 94 3.25 -7.99 12.87
C ALA A 94 4.28 -8.04 14.02
N ILE A 95 4.93 -9.18 14.26
CA ILE A 95 5.94 -9.38 15.32
C ILE A 95 7.37 -9.11 14.82
N ARG A 96 7.58 -8.96 13.50
CA ARG A 96 8.92 -8.80 12.90
C ARG A 96 9.47 -7.36 13.03
N ARG A 97 10.75 -7.17 12.72
CA ARG A 97 11.36 -5.82 12.63
C ARG A 97 10.74 -5.02 11.50
N ASN A 98 10.64 -3.68 11.65
CA ASN A 98 9.97 -2.81 10.68
C ASN A 98 10.48 -2.96 9.23
N ALA A 99 11.78 -3.12 9.03
CA ALA A 99 12.35 -3.35 7.69
C ALA A 99 11.82 -4.65 7.04
N LEU A 100 11.74 -5.73 7.82
CA LEU A 100 11.21 -7.01 7.34
C LEU A 100 9.69 -6.93 7.11
N LYS A 101 8.95 -6.22 7.98
CA LYS A 101 7.52 -5.93 7.74
C LYS A 101 7.30 -5.23 6.41
N ALA A 102 8.07 -4.17 6.15
CA ALA A 102 8.00 -3.41 4.91
C ALA A 102 8.32 -4.27 3.69
N LEU A 103 9.39 -5.08 3.76
CA LEU A 103 9.76 -5.99 2.68
C LEU A 103 8.65 -7.03 2.40
N MET A 104 8.12 -7.66 3.44
CA MET A 104 7.05 -8.65 3.28
C MET A 104 5.78 -8.02 2.70
N LEU A 105 5.35 -6.85 3.20
CA LEU A 105 4.21 -6.12 2.65
C LEU A 105 4.41 -5.76 1.18
N ALA A 106 5.62 -5.34 0.81
CA ALA A 106 5.96 -5.03 -0.58
C ALA A 106 5.86 -6.25 -1.50
N ILE A 107 6.38 -7.40 -1.05
CA ILE A 107 6.26 -8.66 -1.78
C ILE A 107 4.79 -9.06 -1.92
N TYR A 108 4.00 -9.00 -0.84
CA TYR A 108 2.57 -9.29 -0.89
C TYR A 108 1.83 -8.37 -1.87
N ALA A 109 2.15 -7.07 -1.86
CA ALA A 109 1.56 -6.12 -2.79
C ALA A 109 1.90 -6.47 -4.24
N GLY A 110 3.15 -6.79 -4.54
CA GLY A 110 3.56 -7.22 -5.88
C GLY A 110 2.82 -8.48 -6.33
N VAL A 111 2.77 -9.51 -5.48
CA VAL A 111 2.10 -10.78 -5.78
C VAL A 111 0.59 -10.60 -5.95
N ILE A 112 -0.08 -9.87 -5.06
CA ILE A 112 -1.53 -9.61 -5.15
C ILE A 112 -1.86 -8.72 -6.36
N SER A 113 -0.93 -7.86 -6.78
CA SER A 113 -1.13 -7.03 -7.97
C SER A 113 -1.14 -7.85 -9.25
N LEU A 114 -0.43 -8.99 -9.33
CA LEU A 114 -0.40 -9.83 -10.54
C LEU A 114 -1.79 -10.19 -11.08
N PRO A 115 -2.69 -10.84 -10.30
CA PRO A 115 -4.01 -11.18 -10.80
C PRO A 115 -4.86 -9.95 -11.13
N VAL A 116 -4.73 -8.86 -10.37
CA VAL A 116 -5.46 -7.60 -10.62
C VAL A 116 -5.03 -6.99 -11.95
N LEU A 117 -3.73 -6.92 -12.21
CA LEU A 117 -3.17 -6.39 -13.45
C LEU A 117 -3.50 -7.29 -14.62
N PHE A 118 -3.45 -8.62 -14.44
CA PHE A 118 -3.83 -9.56 -15.48
C PHE A 118 -5.30 -9.39 -15.86
N MET A 119 -6.22 -9.31 -14.90
CA MET A 119 -7.63 -9.02 -15.16
C MET A 119 -7.83 -7.67 -15.85
N MET A 120 -7.11 -6.63 -15.42
CA MET A 120 -7.18 -5.29 -16.02
C MET A 120 -6.74 -5.32 -17.49
N PHE A 121 -5.62 -5.97 -17.80
CA PHE A 121 -5.09 -6.04 -19.16
C PHE A 121 -5.92 -6.97 -20.07
N LEU A 122 -6.46 -8.07 -19.54
CA LEU A 122 -7.43 -8.90 -20.27
C LEU A 122 -8.69 -8.11 -20.64
N ALA A 123 -9.22 -7.33 -19.70
CA ALA A 123 -10.43 -6.54 -19.94
C ALA A 123 -10.24 -5.42 -20.99
N LEU A 124 -9.01 -4.99 -21.23
CA LEU A 124 -8.70 -3.95 -22.21
C LEU A 124 -8.49 -4.51 -23.63
N ASP A 125 -8.39 -5.84 -23.80
CA ASP A 125 -8.28 -6.55 -25.09
C ASP A 125 -7.29 -5.93 -26.08
N VAL A 126 -6.11 -5.53 -25.59
CA VAL A 126 -5.10 -4.83 -26.38
C VAL A 126 -3.69 -5.38 -26.14
N ASP A 127 -2.90 -5.50 -27.22
CA ASP A 127 -1.48 -5.88 -27.16
C ASP A 127 -0.57 -4.79 -26.54
N GLY A 128 -1.11 -3.57 -26.39
CA GLY A 128 -0.41 -2.42 -25.86
C GLY A 128 -1.35 -1.29 -25.46
N LEU A 129 -0.96 -0.51 -24.48
CA LEU A 129 -1.73 0.64 -24.02
C LEU A 129 -1.37 1.90 -24.80
N SER A 130 -2.38 2.69 -25.15
CA SER A 130 -2.14 4.08 -25.52
C SER A 130 -1.58 4.85 -24.32
N ARG A 131 -0.96 6.00 -24.60
CA ARG A 131 -0.44 6.89 -23.55
C ARG A 131 -1.49 7.25 -22.49
N ILE A 132 -2.71 7.58 -22.92
CA ILE A 132 -3.79 7.96 -22.01
C ILE A 132 -4.23 6.76 -21.16
N GLN A 133 -4.40 5.58 -21.77
CA GLN A 133 -4.77 4.36 -21.07
C GLN A 133 -3.71 3.99 -20.01
N TYR A 134 -2.43 4.10 -20.34
CA TYR A 134 -1.34 3.84 -19.40
C TYR A 134 -1.40 4.80 -18.19
N VAL A 135 -1.54 6.10 -18.44
CA VAL A 135 -1.57 7.10 -17.36
C VAL A 135 -2.77 6.94 -16.46
N LEU A 136 -3.97 6.74 -17.02
CA LEU A 136 -5.18 6.55 -16.22
C LEU A 136 -5.12 5.25 -15.41
N SER A 137 -4.73 4.15 -16.05
CA SER A 137 -4.60 2.85 -15.38
C SER A 137 -3.56 2.92 -14.26
N LYS A 138 -2.42 3.58 -14.51
CA LYS A 138 -1.34 3.71 -13.54
C LYS A 138 -1.76 4.58 -12.35
N SER A 139 -2.40 5.71 -12.61
CA SER A 139 -2.90 6.62 -11.57
C SER A 139 -3.94 5.94 -10.68
N LEU A 140 -4.91 5.24 -11.29
CA LEU A 140 -5.95 4.53 -10.56
C LEU A 140 -5.35 3.40 -9.73
N PHE A 141 -4.48 2.59 -10.32
CA PHE A 141 -3.82 1.47 -9.66
C PHE A 141 -3.01 1.93 -8.45
N THR A 142 -2.12 2.91 -8.60
CA THR A 142 -1.27 3.37 -7.49
C THR A 142 -2.07 4.07 -6.40
N GLY A 143 -3.13 4.80 -6.77
CA GLY A 143 -4.02 5.44 -5.80
C GLY A 143 -4.78 4.43 -4.95
N LEU A 144 -5.39 3.43 -5.59
CA LEU A 144 -6.09 2.36 -4.89
C LEU A 144 -5.12 1.56 -4.02
N LEU A 145 -3.97 1.17 -4.57
CA LEU A 145 -2.96 0.40 -3.82
C LEU A 145 -2.48 1.15 -2.59
N ALA A 146 -2.09 2.43 -2.72
CA ALA A 146 -1.64 3.24 -1.60
C ALA A 146 -2.74 3.38 -0.53
N GLY A 147 -3.97 3.73 -0.94
CA GLY A 147 -5.08 3.93 -0.01
C GLY A 147 -5.46 2.67 0.75
N LEU A 148 -5.48 1.52 0.07
CA LEU A 148 -5.80 0.23 0.68
C LEU A 148 -4.72 -0.25 1.66
N VAL A 149 -3.45 0.00 1.34
CA VAL A 149 -2.31 -0.51 2.13
C VAL A 149 -2.02 0.33 3.38
N VAL A 150 -2.45 1.58 3.45
CA VAL A 150 -2.30 2.40 4.67
C VAL A 150 -2.90 1.73 5.90
N MET A 151 -4.15 1.25 5.83
CA MET A 151 -4.82 0.62 6.98
C MET A 151 -4.05 -0.59 7.55
N PRO A 152 -3.68 -1.62 6.76
CA PRO A 152 -2.91 -2.73 7.28
C PRO A 152 -1.54 -2.30 7.82
N ILE A 153 -0.88 -1.30 7.22
CA ILE A 153 0.38 -0.76 7.78
C ILE A 153 0.14 -0.18 9.17
N VAL A 154 -0.91 0.65 9.34
CA VAL A 154 -1.22 1.27 10.64
C VAL A 154 -1.54 0.19 11.68
N TYR A 155 -2.35 -0.82 11.35
CA TYR A 155 -2.61 -1.94 12.27
C TYR A 155 -1.33 -2.71 12.64
N MET A 156 -0.42 -2.96 11.68
CA MET A 156 0.88 -3.60 11.95
C MET A 156 1.80 -2.75 12.82
N ALA A 157 1.72 -1.42 12.70
CA ALA A 157 2.50 -0.51 13.52
C ALA A 157 2.08 -0.59 14.99
N LEU A 158 0.78 -0.75 15.24
CA LEU A 158 0.17 -0.69 16.57
C LEU A 158 0.12 -2.04 17.29
N TYR A 159 0.20 -3.15 16.54
CA TYR A 159 0.08 -4.51 17.08
C TYR A 159 1.03 -4.82 18.26
N PRO A 160 2.34 -4.51 18.21
CA PRO A 160 3.25 -4.81 19.33
C PRO A 160 2.94 -4.04 20.60
N LEU A 161 2.46 -2.79 20.48
CA LEU A 161 2.15 -1.92 21.61
C LEU A 161 0.93 -2.41 22.40
N ARG A 162 -0.05 -3.01 21.70
CA ARG A 162 -1.20 -3.65 22.35
C ARG A 162 -0.78 -4.85 23.21
N LYS A 163 0.14 -5.68 22.72
CA LYS A 163 0.59 -6.86 23.48
C LYS A 163 1.26 -6.46 24.79
N GLN A 164 2.01 -5.35 24.80
CA GLN A 164 2.63 -4.82 26.02
C GLN A 164 1.62 -4.27 27.03
N SER A 165 0.59 -3.54 26.57
CA SER A 165 -0.43 -2.99 27.49
C SER A 165 -1.30 -4.06 28.16
N VAL A 166 -1.53 -5.19 27.49
CA VAL A 166 -2.27 -6.33 28.09
C VAL A 166 -1.43 -7.00 29.18
N ILE A 167 -0.14 -7.23 28.93
CA ILE A 167 0.77 -7.86 29.91
C ILE A 167 0.87 -7.00 31.18
N SER A 168 1.08 -5.68 31.07
CA SER A 168 1.14 -4.81 32.26
C SER A 168 -0.18 -4.69 33.04
N ALA A 169 -1.32 -5.06 32.46
CA ALA A 169 -2.61 -5.05 33.16
C ALA A 169 -2.91 -6.36 33.88
N GLU A 170 -2.30 -7.48 33.45
CA GLU A 170 -2.39 -8.79 34.13
C GLU A 170 -1.40 -8.93 35.29
N GLU A 171 -0.37 -8.06 35.36
CA GLU A 171 0.64 -8.03 36.42
C GLU A 171 0.27 -7.13 37.62
N LEU A 172 -0.94 -6.54 37.65
CA LEU A 172 -1.48 -5.69 38.73
C LEU A 172 -2.65 -6.37 39.44
#